data_AF-A0A9E2PUB1-F1
#
_entry.id   AF-A0A9E2PUB1-F1
#
_cell.length_a   1.000
_cell.length_b   1.000
_cell.length_c   1.000
_cell.angle_alpha   90.00
_cell.angle_beta   90.00
_cell.angle_gamma   90.00
#
_symmetry.space_group_name_H-M   'P 1'
#
loop_
_entity.id
_entity.type
_entity.pdbx_description
1 polymer ?
#
loop_
_entity_poly.entity_id
_entity_poly.type
_entity_poly.pdbx_seq_one_letter_code
_entity_poly.pdbx_strand_id
1 'polypeptide(L)' 'DIARGLPGAADWDLKMSQARRALDWDTQIKLSINPAKARRYRDLSRAKEDQCTMCGRFCAMKVYDDKFEG' A
#
# COMPACT_ATOMS: atom_id res chain seq x y z
N ASP A 1 -8.48 -18.85 2.54
CA ASP A 1 -9.11 -18.49 3.84
C ASP A 1 -10.17 -17.42 3.71
N ILE A 2 -9.88 -16.31 3.05
CA ILE A 2 -10.85 -15.23 2.78
C ILE A 2 -12.13 -15.75 2.10
N ALA A 3 -12.01 -16.43 0.96
CA ALA A 3 -13.18 -16.99 0.24
C ALA A 3 -13.93 -18.08 1.01
N ARG A 4 -13.28 -18.72 2.00
CA ARG A 4 -13.90 -19.72 2.88
C ARG A 4 -14.59 -19.06 4.08
N GLY A 5 -14.52 -17.73 4.21
CA GLY A 5 -15.14 -16.98 5.30
C GLY A 5 -14.50 -17.23 6.67
N LEU A 6 -13.24 -17.66 6.73
CA LEU A 6 -12.59 -17.86 8.03
C LEU A 6 -12.49 -16.53 8.78
N PRO A 7 -12.95 -16.46 10.05
CA PRO A 7 -12.88 -15.24 10.85
C PRO A 7 -11.46 -14.68 10.92
N GLY A 8 -11.30 -13.38 10.68
CA GLY A 8 -10.02 -12.67 10.72
C GLY A 8 -9.13 -12.84 9.49
N ALA A 9 -9.49 -13.71 8.53
CA ALA A 9 -8.67 -13.91 7.33
C ALA A 9 -8.55 -12.63 6.48
N ALA A 10 -9.62 -11.83 6.40
CA ALA A 10 -9.63 -10.57 5.65
C ALA A 10 -8.91 -9.41 6.37
N ASP A 11 -8.64 -9.55 7.68
CA ASP A 11 -8.04 -8.47 8.46
C ASP A 11 -6.61 -8.17 8.02
N TRP A 12 -5.88 -9.19 7.54
CA TRP A 12 -4.54 -9.02 7.02
C TRP A 12 -4.53 -8.17 5.74
N ASP A 13 -5.39 -8.52 4.78
CA ASP A 13 -5.60 -7.77 3.53
C ASP A 13 -6.10 -6.35 3.80
N LEU A 14 -6.99 -6.18 4.77
CA LEU A 14 -7.49 -4.87 5.18
C LEU A 14 -6.37 -3.99 5.74
N LYS A 15 -5.54 -4.52 6.65
CA LYS A 15 -4.38 -3.79 7.21
C LYS A 15 -3.38 -3.40 6.11
N MET A 16 -3.10 -4.32 5.17
CA MET A 16 -2.23 -4.02 4.04
C MET A 16 -2.81 -2.92 3.14
N SER A 17 -4.13 -2.95 2.90
CA SER A 17 -4.83 -1.97 2.07
C SER A 17 -4.88 -0.59 2.72
N GLN A 18 -5.07 -0.52 4.04
CA GLN A 18 -5.00 0.70 4.82
C GLN A 18 -3.60 1.32 4.78
N ALA A 19 -2.55 0.51 4.99
CA ALA A 19 -1.16 0.97 4.86
C ALA A 19 -0.87 1.50 3.44
N ARG A 20 -1.36 0.81 2.39
CA ARG A 20 -1.23 1.26 1.01
C ARG A 20 -1.92 2.61 0.76
N ARG A 21 -3.15 2.79 1.27
CA ARG A 21 -3.94 4.02 1.12
C ARG A 21 -3.26 5.22 1.78
N ALA A 22 -2.66 5.00 2.95
CA ALA A 22 -1.92 6.00 3.72
C ALA A 22 -0.49 6.24 3.21
N LEU A 23 -0.07 5.56 2.14
CA LEU A 23 1.31 5.58 1.63
C LEU A 23 2.37 5.14 2.69
N ASP A 24 1.96 4.37 3.70
CA ASP A 24 2.86 3.75 4.67
C ASP A 24 3.51 2.49 4.05
N TRP A 25 4.59 2.74 3.30
CA TRP A 25 5.33 1.69 2.61
C TRP A 25 5.97 0.69 3.57
N ASP A 26 6.44 1.12 4.74
CA ASP A 26 7.14 0.22 5.64
C ASP A 26 6.17 -0.79 6.27
N THR A 27 4.99 -0.34 6.70
CA THR A 27 3.95 -1.26 7.19
C THR A 27 3.42 -2.14 6.07
N GLN A 28 3.18 -1.59 4.87
CA GLN A 28 2.74 -2.38 3.73
C GLN A 28 3.73 -3.49 3.37
N ILE A 29 5.03 -3.17 3.33
CA ILE A 29 6.10 -4.12 3.02
C ILE A 29 6.20 -5.19 4.10
N LYS A 30 6.15 -4.80 5.38
CA LYS A 30 6.16 -5.76 6.52
C LYS A 30 4.99 -6.73 6.46
N LEU A 31 3.81 -6.27 6.04
CA LEU A 31 2.62 -7.10 5.91
C LEU A 31 2.62 -7.94 4.63
N SER A 32 3.51 -7.71 3.66
CA SER A 32 3.52 -8.49 2.42
C SER A 32 3.94 -9.95 2.65
N ILE A 33 3.49 -10.85 1.78
CA ILE A 33 3.87 -12.28 1.82
C ILE A 33 5.40 -12.45 1.73
N ASN A 34 6.09 -11.57 0.99
CA ASN A 34 7.55 -11.59 0.85
C ASN A 34 8.11 -10.15 1.00
N PRO A 35 8.43 -9.73 2.24
CA PRO A 35 8.90 -8.38 2.52
C PRO A 35 10.20 -8.04 1.80
N ALA A 36 11.13 -9.00 1.64
CA ALA A 36 12.40 -8.77 0.96
C ALA A 36 12.20 -8.43 -0.53
N LYS A 37 11.33 -9.18 -1.21
CA LYS A 37 10.98 -8.92 -2.62
C LYS A 37 10.24 -7.59 -2.78
N ALA A 38 9.27 -7.31 -1.91
CA ALA A 38 8.51 -6.07 -1.93
C ALA A 38 9.41 -4.84 -1.71
N ARG A 39 10.33 -4.90 -0.74
CA ARG A 39 11.32 -3.86 -0.48
C ARG A 39 12.22 -3.62 -1.69
N ARG A 40 12.79 -4.70 -2.26
CA ARG A 40 13.62 -4.61 -3.46
C ARG A 40 12.90 -3.89 -4.60
N TYR A 41 11.62 -4.21 -4.84
CA TYR A 41 10.85 -3.54 -5.90
C TYR A 41 10.55 -2.07 -5.60
N ARG A 42 10.25 -1.71 -4.34
CA ARG A 42 10.09 -0.31 -3.94
C ARG A 42 11.39 0.48 -4.12
N ASP A 43 12.53 -0.11 -3.77
CA ASP A 43 13.82 0.55 -3.89
C ASP A 43 14.22 0.77 -5.36
N LEU A 44 13.94 -0.21 -6.24
CA LEU A 44 14.16 -0.08 -7.69
C LEU A 44 13.21 0.93 -8.34
N SER A 45 12.06 1.20 -7.74
CA SER A 45 11.03 2.11 -8.23
C SER A 45 10.88 3.35 -7.36
N ARG A 46 11.96 3.78 -6.69
CA ARG A 46 11.91 4.94 -5.79
C ARG A 46 11.63 6.21 -6.61
N ALA A 47 10.41 6.72 -6.47
CA ALA A 47 10.03 8.04 -6.95
C ALA A 47 10.69 9.12 -6.09
N LYS A 48 10.85 10.34 -6.63
CA LYS A 48 11.26 11.52 -5.86
C LYS A 48 10.22 11.96 -4.82
N GLU A 49 9.01 11.42 -4.91
CA GLU A 49 7.88 11.72 -4.03
C GLU A 49 7.43 10.48 -3.27
N ASP A 50 6.56 10.68 -2.28
CA ASP A 50 6.11 9.63 -1.35
C ASP A 50 5.31 8.51 -2.03
N GLN A 51 4.74 8.72 -3.22
CA GLN A 51 3.98 7.72 -3.95
C GLN A 51 4.85 6.75 -4.78
N CYS A 52 4.21 5.78 -5.44
CA CYS A 52 4.87 4.92 -6.42
C CYS A 52 5.07 5.64 -7.77
N THR A 53 5.94 5.08 -8.61
CA THR A 53 6.24 5.60 -9.95
C THR A 53 5.13 5.38 -10.98
N MET A 54 4.13 4.55 -10.70
CA MET A 54 3.10 4.18 -11.68
C MET A 54 2.22 5.37 -12.11
N CYS A 55 1.74 6.15 -11.14
CA CYS A 55 0.87 7.31 -11.40
C CYS A 55 1.62 8.64 -11.21
N GLY A 56 2.76 8.64 -10.50
CA GLY A 56 3.53 9.84 -10.19
C GLY A 56 2.66 10.93 -9.54
N ARG A 57 2.75 12.16 -10.04
CA ARG A 57 1.98 13.32 -9.56
C ARG A 57 0.45 13.16 -9.61
N PHE A 58 -0.06 12.17 -10.34
CA PHE A 58 -1.50 11.88 -10.44
C PHE A 58 -1.91 10.69 -9.58
N CYS A 59 -1.24 10.48 -8.44
CA CYS A 59 -1.58 9.43 -7.49
C CYS A 59 -3.04 9.59 -7.03
N ALA A 60 -3.87 8.60 -7.32
CA ALA A 60 -5.30 8.64 -6.99
C ALA A 60 -5.56 8.83 -5.49
N MET A 61 -4.72 8.24 -4.63
CA MET A 61 -4.87 8.37 -3.17
C MET A 61 -4.59 9.78 -2.69
N LYS A 62 -3.47 10.40 -3.15
CA LYS A 62 -3.17 11.81 -2.82
C LYS A 62 -4.23 12.76 -3.37
N VAL A 63 -4.68 12.55 -4.61
CA VAL A 63 -5.75 13.36 -5.21
C VAL A 63 -7.05 13.25 -4.43
N TYR A 64 -7.34 12.07 -3.87
CA TYR A 64 -8.51 11.89 -3.01
C TYR A 64 -8.33 12.62 -1.67
N ASP A 65 -7.18 12.46 -1.01
CA ASP A 65 -6.84 13.17 0.24
C ASP A 65 -7.00 14.68 0.07
N ASP A 66 -6.32 15.24 -0.95
CA ASP A 66 -6.30 16.67 -1.25
C ASP A 66 -7.70 17.26 -1.50
N LYS A 67 -8.65 16.45 -1.95
CA LYS A 67 -9.99 16.90 -2.36
C LYS A 67 -11.11 16.60 -1.37
N PHE A 68 -10.96 15.56 -0.54
CA PHE A 68 -12.08 15.02 0.23
C PHE A 68 -11.79 14.81 1.71
N GLU A 69 -10.53 14.73 2.14
CA GLU A 69 -10.16 14.48 3.55
C GLU A 69 -9.27 15.58 4.16
N GLY A 70 -9.01 16.67 3.42
CA GLY A 70 -8.25 17.83 3.88
C GLY A 70 -8.88 18.62 5.02
#